data_AF-A0A0R1LZJ1-F1
#
_entry.id   AF-A0A0R1LZJ1-F1
#
_cell.length_a   1.000
_cell.length_b   1.000
_cell.length_c   1.000
_cell.angle_alpha   90.00
_cell.angle_beta   90.00
_cell.angle_gamma   90.00
#
_symmetry.space_group_name_H-M   'P 1'
#
loop_
_entity.id
_entity.type
_entity.pdbx_description
1 polymer ?
#
loop_
_entity_poly.entity_id
_entity_poly.type
_entity_poly.pdbx_seq_one_letter_code
_entity_poly.pdbx_strand_id
1 'polypeptide(L)'
;MVYLFDIKMAMIIFPFVALLITFPVLLWHYHRFGAVSRWSILMLYSFIFYLMCAYFLIILPLPSVAEVAKLTTPKYNLQPLMFVRQFIKYSPLQVTNIHTWIATIKSPTVIQPLFNVFLTIPFGFYLRAYFRKSWRQTLLMAFCLSLFFELTQLSGDYGFYPRPYRLFDVDDLLLNTTGGIVGFWLTGWVLPLLPTSEHITERLQIQSRQVSTFRHATALVVDLISLAMVNSGLLIFASLARLTVESVAQPIALFALILVILLPQLAWHQTLGMRLVHLKVTTVGGELAPTKAIITRWLIGYSMFILPAVIGSIAAVIDHTSILYSILGAVMFIYVAIVIIVFGLDLMIDLFRPSHALLFERWSKTRLQSSYA
;
A
#
# COMPACT_ATOMS: atom_id res chain seq x y z
N MET A 1 -2.40 26.83 13.07
CA MET A 1 -1.90 25.66 13.82
C MET A 1 -2.63 24.37 13.43
N VAL A 2 -3.97 24.31 13.51
CA VAL A 2 -4.76 23.09 13.19
C VAL A 2 -4.55 22.58 11.76
N TYR A 3 -4.69 23.44 10.73
CA TYR A 3 -4.49 23.03 9.32
C TYR A 3 -3.10 22.48 9.00
N LEU A 4 -2.05 22.93 9.69
CA LEU A 4 -0.68 22.49 9.42
C LEU A 4 -0.43 21.08 9.98
N PHE A 5 -1.11 20.74 11.08
CA PHE A 5 -1.09 19.41 11.67
C PHE A 5 -1.82 18.41 10.77
N ASP A 6 -3.02 18.75 10.29
CA ASP A 6 -3.82 17.87 9.44
C ASP A 6 -3.11 17.57 8.10
N ILE A 7 -2.52 18.61 7.48
CA ILE A 7 -1.73 18.44 6.25
C ILE A 7 -0.50 17.56 6.52
N LYS A 8 0.22 17.78 7.64
CA LYS A 8 1.38 16.97 8.02
C LYS A 8 1.00 15.51 8.25
N MET A 9 -0.10 15.25 8.96
CA MET A 9 -0.60 13.90 9.22
C MET A 9 -1.02 13.22 7.92
N ALA A 10 -1.73 13.91 7.03
CA ALA A 10 -2.10 13.38 5.72
C ALA A 10 -0.88 13.03 4.85
N MET A 11 0.15 13.89 4.82
CA MET A 11 1.39 13.64 4.09
C MET A 11 2.14 12.41 4.62
N ILE A 12 2.05 12.13 5.92
CA ILE A 12 2.67 10.94 6.52
C ILE A 12 1.81 9.71 6.25
N ILE A 13 0.49 9.77 6.46
CA ILE A 13 -0.40 8.61 6.43
C ILE A 13 -0.71 8.14 5.00
N PHE A 14 -1.00 9.06 4.07
CA PHE A 14 -1.48 8.69 2.73
C PHE A 14 -0.51 7.79 1.96
N PRO A 15 0.83 7.99 2.00
CA PRO A 15 1.77 7.07 1.39
C PRO A 15 1.65 5.62 1.90
N PHE A 16 1.42 5.42 3.20
CA PHE A 16 1.29 4.07 3.78
C PHE A 16 -0.06 3.44 3.46
N VAL A 17 -1.14 4.23 3.49
CA VAL A 17 -2.47 3.73 3.09
C VAL A 17 -2.50 3.39 1.60
N ALA A 18 -1.89 4.21 0.74
CA ALA A 18 -1.74 3.90 -0.67
C ALA A 18 -0.94 2.61 -0.87
N LEU A 19 0.15 2.41 -0.12
CA LEU A 19 0.92 1.16 -0.15
C LEU A 19 0.08 -0.04 0.27
N LEU A 20 -0.71 0.09 1.33
CA LEU A 20 -1.60 -0.96 1.83
C LEU A 20 -2.66 -1.37 0.79
N ILE A 21 -3.27 -0.40 0.10
CA ILE A 21 -4.25 -0.66 -0.97
C ILE A 21 -3.57 -1.25 -2.21
N THR A 22 -2.36 -0.80 -2.52
CA THR A 22 -1.58 -1.26 -3.68
C THR A 22 -1.11 -2.70 -3.51
N PHE A 23 -0.77 -3.11 -2.28
CA PHE A 23 -0.11 -4.37 -1.98
C PHE A 23 -0.89 -5.61 -2.46
N PRO A 24 -2.21 -5.79 -2.19
CA PRO A 24 -2.98 -6.93 -2.70
C PRO A 24 -2.98 -7.05 -4.23
N VAL A 25 -3.02 -5.92 -4.93
CA VAL A 25 -3.04 -5.91 -6.40
C VAL A 25 -1.68 -6.33 -6.96
N LEU A 26 -0.58 -5.82 -6.36
CA LEU A 26 0.78 -6.26 -6.70
C LEU A 26 0.98 -7.74 -6.39
N LEU A 27 0.42 -8.21 -5.29
CA LEU A 27 0.48 -9.60 -4.86
C LEU A 27 -0.21 -10.52 -5.87
N TRP A 28 -1.41 -10.15 -6.32
CA TRP A 28 -2.15 -10.89 -7.34
C TRP A 28 -1.42 -10.90 -8.68
N HIS A 29 -0.93 -9.74 -9.15
CA HIS A 29 -0.11 -9.66 -10.36
C HIS A 29 1.12 -10.56 -10.26
N TYR A 30 1.80 -10.48 -9.13
CA TYR A 30 2.99 -11.28 -8.89
C TYR A 30 2.67 -12.79 -8.93
N HIS A 31 1.65 -13.24 -8.21
CA HIS A 31 1.29 -14.66 -8.15
C HIS A 31 0.96 -15.22 -9.55
N ARG A 32 0.29 -14.41 -10.38
CA ARG A 32 -0.11 -14.80 -11.73
C ARG A 32 1.03 -14.79 -12.73
N PHE A 33 1.89 -13.77 -12.71
CA PHE A 33 2.90 -13.52 -13.74
C PHE A 33 4.33 -13.84 -13.28
N GLY A 34 4.52 -14.29 -12.05
CA GLY A 34 5.82 -14.65 -11.46
C GLY A 34 6.72 -13.46 -11.15
N ALA A 35 6.58 -12.32 -11.83
CA ALA A 35 7.37 -11.13 -11.56
C ALA A 35 6.51 -9.86 -11.70
N VAL A 36 6.95 -8.80 -11.03
CA VAL A 36 6.35 -7.46 -11.18
C VAL A 36 7.46 -6.46 -11.45
N SER A 37 7.27 -5.64 -12.48
CA SER A 37 8.28 -4.68 -12.88
C SER A 37 8.28 -3.50 -11.91
N ARG A 38 9.46 -2.90 -11.65
CA ARG A 38 9.56 -1.67 -10.83
C ARG A 38 8.67 -0.55 -11.40
N TRP A 39 8.54 -0.50 -12.72
CA TRP A 39 7.65 0.42 -13.42
C TRP A 39 6.18 0.17 -13.06
N SER A 40 5.73 -1.10 -13.06
CA SER A 40 4.37 -1.47 -12.68
C SER A 40 4.06 -1.15 -11.22
N ILE A 41 5.04 -1.35 -10.32
CA ILE A 41 4.93 -0.95 -8.90
C ILE A 41 4.76 0.55 -8.80
N LEU A 42 5.64 1.33 -9.43
CA LEU A 42 5.60 2.79 -9.42
C LEU A 42 4.26 3.31 -9.93
N MET A 43 3.84 2.87 -11.12
CA MET A 43 2.62 3.35 -11.77
C MET A 43 1.36 3.01 -10.97
N LEU A 44 1.27 1.80 -10.41
CA LEU A 44 0.11 1.41 -9.63
C LEU A 44 0.05 2.14 -8.29
N TYR A 45 1.19 2.23 -7.60
CA TYR A 45 1.30 2.97 -6.35
C TYR A 45 0.95 4.45 -6.54
N SER A 46 1.55 5.10 -7.54
CA SER A 46 1.34 6.52 -7.81
C SER A 46 -0.08 6.80 -8.32
N PHE A 47 -0.72 5.85 -9.03
CA PHE A 47 -2.12 5.93 -9.41
C PHE A 47 -3.07 5.90 -8.20
N ILE A 48 -2.86 4.94 -7.28
CA ILE A 48 -3.68 4.81 -6.07
C ILE A 48 -3.48 6.04 -5.17
N PHE A 49 -2.23 6.45 -4.97
CA PHE A 49 -1.90 7.66 -4.20
C PHE A 49 -2.57 8.90 -4.81
N TYR A 50 -2.51 9.05 -6.13
CA TYR A 50 -3.22 10.11 -6.85
C TYR A 50 -4.73 10.08 -6.60
N LEU A 51 -5.38 8.92 -6.76
CA LEU A 51 -6.83 8.79 -6.55
C LEU A 51 -7.23 9.16 -5.12
N MET A 52 -6.41 8.78 -4.13
CA MET A 52 -6.61 9.22 -2.76
C MET A 52 -6.52 10.74 -2.65
N CYS A 53 -5.43 11.35 -3.13
CA CYS A 53 -5.29 12.81 -3.10
C CYS A 53 -6.46 13.53 -3.79
N ALA A 54 -6.90 13.03 -4.94
CA ALA A 54 -8.04 13.58 -5.67
C ALA A 54 -9.33 13.47 -4.86
N TYR A 55 -9.62 12.30 -4.27
CA TYR A 55 -10.78 12.10 -3.40
C TYR A 55 -10.78 13.09 -2.23
N PHE A 56 -9.65 13.22 -1.52
CA PHE A 56 -9.57 14.13 -0.38
C PHE A 56 -9.67 15.60 -0.77
N LEU A 57 -9.06 16.02 -1.89
CA LEU A 57 -9.19 17.39 -2.40
C LEU A 57 -10.63 17.74 -2.76
N ILE A 58 -11.40 16.78 -3.27
CA ILE A 58 -12.80 16.99 -3.67
C ILE A 58 -13.75 16.95 -2.48
N ILE A 59 -13.48 16.13 -1.45
CA ILE A 59 -14.41 15.95 -0.32
C ILE A 59 -14.14 16.95 0.81
N LEU A 60 -12.87 17.28 1.10
CA LEU A 60 -12.52 18.15 2.22
C LEU A 60 -12.67 19.65 1.91
N PRO A 61 -12.81 20.50 2.95
CA PRO A 61 -13.00 20.15 4.37
C PRO A 61 -14.44 19.70 4.68
N LEU A 62 -14.59 18.86 5.70
CA LEU A 62 -15.89 18.40 6.19
C LEU A 62 -16.47 19.41 7.22
N PRO A 63 -17.64 20.02 6.95
CA PRO A 63 -18.31 20.91 7.90
C PRO A 63 -18.97 20.12 9.05
N SER A 64 -19.37 20.83 10.11
CA SER A 64 -20.10 20.19 11.22
C SER A 64 -21.53 19.81 10.81
N VAL A 65 -22.07 18.72 11.37
CA VAL A 65 -23.46 18.27 11.06
C VAL A 65 -24.49 19.36 11.38
N ALA A 66 -24.28 20.11 12.48
CA ALA A 66 -25.16 21.20 12.89
C ALA A 66 -25.15 22.39 11.91
N GLU A 67 -24.02 22.66 11.27
CA GLU A 67 -23.89 23.68 10.23
C GLU A 67 -24.62 23.23 8.96
N VAL A 68 -24.41 21.99 8.54
CA VAL A 68 -25.06 21.43 7.34
C VAL A 68 -26.57 21.38 7.48
N ALA A 69 -27.08 21.08 8.67
CA ALA A 69 -28.52 21.08 8.96
C ALA A 69 -29.19 22.44 8.74
N LYS A 70 -28.44 23.55 8.87
CA LYS A 70 -28.95 24.92 8.71
C LYS A 70 -28.83 25.46 7.29
N LEU A 71 -28.15 24.75 6.39
CA LEU A 71 -27.98 25.20 5.01
C LEU A 71 -29.33 25.30 4.30
N THR A 72 -29.50 26.34 3.49
CA THR A 72 -30.66 26.58 2.61
C THR A 72 -30.26 26.65 1.14
N THR A 73 -29.00 26.38 0.82
CA THR A 73 -28.45 26.41 -0.54
C THR A 73 -29.13 25.38 -1.46
N PRO A 74 -29.08 25.57 -2.80
CA PRO A 74 -29.51 24.55 -3.74
C PRO A 74 -28.73 23.23 -3.55
N LYS A 75 -29.40 22.10 -3.79
CA LYS A 75 -28.78 20.77 -3.70
C LYS A 75 -28.08 20.35 -5.00
N TYR A 76 -28.53 20.87 -6.13
CA TYR A 76 -28.02 20.53 -7.45
C TYR A 76 -28.03 21.74 -8.39
N ASN A 77 -27.06 21.78 -9.29
CA ASN A 77 -27.06 22.55 -10.52
C ASN A 77 -27.08 21.58 -11.71
N LEU A 78 -28.16 21.63 -12.50
CA LEU A 78 -28.31 20.83 -13.72
C LEU A 78 -28.19 21.67 -14.99
N GLN A 79 -27.83 22.95 -14.88
CA GLN A 79 -27.66 23.83 -16.03
C GLN A 79 -26.22 23.72 -16.55
N PRO A 80 -26.00 23.18 -17.75
CA PRO A 80 -24.66 23.06 -18.30
C PRO A 80 -24.12 24.44 -18.72
N LEU A 81 -22.80 24.57 -18.71
CA LEU A 81 -22.03 25.76 -19.06
C LEU A 81 -22.34 26.97 -18.18
N MET A 82 -22.77 26.75 -16.93
CA MET A 82 -22.92 27.80 -15.95
C MET A 82 -21.58 28.46 -15.64
N PHE A 83 -20.47 27.69 -15.60
CA PHE A 83 -19.12 28.26 -15.42
C PHE A 83 -18.77 29.31 -16.49
N VAL A 84 -19.19 29.11 -17.75
CA VAL A 84 -19.00 30.08 -18.84
C VAL A 84 -19.82 31.34 -18.60
N ARG A 85 -21.10 31.18 -18.22
CA ARG A 85 -21.98 32.32 -17.92
C ARG A 85 -21.45 33.12 -16.73
N GLN A 86 -20.95 32.45 -15.70
CA GLN A 86 -20.33 33.09 -14.54
C GLN A 86 -19.03 33.82 -14.92
N PHE A 87 -18.21 33.23 -15.79
CA PHE A 87 -17.04 33.91 -16.33
C PHE A 87 -17.44 35.19 -17.07
N ILE A 88 -18.39 35.14 -18.00
CA ILE A 88 -18.84 36.32 -18.75
C ILE A 88 -19.40 37.41 -17.82
N LYS A 89 -20.17 37.02 -16.79
CA LYS A 89 -20.86 37.96 -15.91
C LYS A 89 -19.98 38.56 -14.82
N TYR A 90 -19.05 37.79 -14.27
CA TYR A 90 -18.32 38.15 -13.05
C TYR A 90 -16.79 38.23 -13.24
N SER A 91 -16.27 37.91 -14.43
CA SER A 91 -14.84 38.06 -14.70
C SER A 91 -14.46 39.55 -14.80
N PRO A 92 -13.33 39.98 -14.20
CA PRO A 92 -12.81 41.33 -14.36
C PRO A 92 -12.17 41.58 -15.74
N LEU A 93 -12.24 40.61 -16.67
CA LEU A 93 -11.55 40.67 -17.96
C LEU A 93 -12.02 41.83 -18.83
N GLN A 94 -11.07 42.69 -19.20
CA GLN A 94 -11.22 43.65 -20.28
C GLN A 94 -10.18 43.30 -21.35
N VAL A 95 -10.63 42.77 -22.50
CA VAL A 95 -9.75 42.25 -23.56
C VAL A 95 -8.75 43.32 -24.04
N THR A 96 -9.19 44.58 -24.11
CA THR A 96 -8.37 45.72 -24.54
C THR A 96 -7.40 46.22 -23.47
N ASN A 97 -7.53 45.80 -22.21
CA ASN A 97 -6.69 46.27 -21.10
C ASN A 97 -5.94 45.10 -20.45
N ILE A 98 -4.66 44.98 -20.81
CA ILE A 98 -3.80 43.87 -20.38
C ILE A 98 -3.60 43.81 -18.86
N HIS A 99 -3.75 44.93 -18.14
CA HIS A 99 -3.62 44.97 -16.68
C HIS A 99 -4.73 44.17 -15.98
N THR A 100 -5.85 43.91 -16.65
CA THR A 100 -6.96 43.10 -16.11
C THR A 100 -6.75 41.59 -16.26
N TRP A 101 -5.78 41.16 -17.06
CA TRP A 101 -5.61 39.75 -17.41
C TRP A 101 -5.08 38.92 -16.24
N ILE A 102 -4.10 39.46 -15.48
CA ILE A 102 -3.57 38.78 -14.30
C ILE A 102 -4.66 38.65 -13.22
N ALA A 103 -5.45 39.71 -13.02
CA ALA A 103 -6.58 39.67 -12.07
C ALA A 103 -7.65 38.66 -12.51
N THR A 104 -7.88 38.52 -13.82
CA THR A 104 -8.79 37.53 -14.40
C THR A 104 -8.29 36.10 -14.17
N ILE A 105 -7.01 35.82 -14.43
CA ILE A 105 -6.46 34.47 -14.22
C ILE A 105 -6.55 34.07 -12.75
N LYS A 106 -6.48 35.05 -11.83
CA LYS A 106 -6.62 34.85 -10.40
C LYS A 106 -8.07 34.85 -9.90
N SER A 107 -9.06 35.07 -10.76
CA SER A 107 -10.46 35.10 -10.34
C SER A 107 -10.98 33.69 -10.07
N PRO A 108 -11.91 33.52 -9.11
CA PRO A 108 -12.57 32.23 -8.86
C PRO A 108 -13.24 31.65 -10.11
N THR A 109 -13.76 32.51 -11.00
CA THR A 109 -14.41 32.12 -12.26
C THR A 109 -13.47 31.45 -13.27
N VAL A 110 -12.15 31.58 -13.11
CA VAL A 110 -11.13 30.86 -13.91
C VAL A 110 -10.50 29.75 -13.10
N ILE A 111 -10.08 30.04 -11.88
CA ILE A 111 -9.36 29.11 -11.02
C ILE A 111 -10.19 27.83 -10.81
N GLN A 112 -11.45 27.93 -10.39
CA GLN A 112 -12.23 26.75 -10.04
C GLN A 112 -12.42 25.78 -11.23
N PRO A 113 -12.88 26.23 -12.41
CA PRO A 113 -12.98 25.34 -13.57
C PRO A 113 -11.63 24.75 -14.02
N LEU A 114 -10.57 25.55 -13.97
CA LEU A 114 -9.24 25.13 -14.37
C LEU A 114 -8.68 24.04 -13.44
N PHE A 115 -8.88 24.17 -12.13
CA PHE A 115 -8.44 23.17 -11.15
C PHE A 115 -9.21 21.85 -11.28
N ASN A 116 -10.51 21.87 -11.60
CA ASN A 116 -11.27 20.64 -11.89
C ASN A 116 -10.70 19.88 -13.10
N VAL A 117 -10.38 20.60 -14.18
CA VAL A 117 -9.68 20.03 -15.34
C VAL A 117 -8.31 19.46 -14.93
N PHE A 118 -7.48 20.24 -14.23
CA PHE A 118 -6.14 19.81 -13.84
C PHE A 118 -6.13 18.61 -12.89
N LEU A 119 -7.10 18.52 -11.99
CA LEU A 119 -7.22 17.42 -11.04
C LEU A 119 -7.38 16.06 -11.72
N THR A 120 -7.99 16.03 -12.91
CA THR A 120 -8.33 14.79 -13.62
C THR A 120 -7.41 14.48 -14.80
N ILE A 121 -6.48 15.38 -15.14
CA ILE A 121 -5.41 15.11 -16.13
C ILE A 121 -4.61 13.85 -15.79
N PRO A 122 -4.11 13.65 -14.55
CA PRO A 122 -3.35 12.44 -14.22
C PRO A 122 -4.16 11.16 -14.45
N PHE A 123 -5.46 11.16 -14.19
CA PHE A 123 -6.33 10.01 -14.44
C PHE A 123 -6.31 9.59 -15.91
N GLY A 124 -6.48 10.55 -16.82
CA GLY A 124 -6.36 10.33 -18.26
C GLY A 124 -5.00 9.76 -18.67
N PHE A 125 -3.94 10.26 -18.03
CA PHE A 125 -2.58 9.77 -18.23
C PHE A 125 -2.43 8.31 -17.83
N TYR A 126 -2.83 7.92 -16.62
CA TYR A 126 -2.73 6.54 -16.16
C TYR A 126 -3.56 5.59 -17.03
N LEU A 127 -4.75 6.00 -17.45
CA LEU A 127 -5.61 5.17 -18.29
C LEU A 127 -4.95 4.83 -19.64
N ARG A 128 -4.27 5.80 -20.28
CA ARG A 128 -3.57 5.54 -21.54
C ARG A 128 -2.21 4.87 -21.33
N ALA A 129 -1.38 5.41 -20.46
CA ALA A 129 0.01 4.99 -20.28
C ALA A 129 0.14 3.61 -19.62
N TYR A 130 -0.70 3.31 -18.63
CA TYR A 130 -0.60 2.08 -17.85
C TYR A 130 -1.71 1.08 -18.18
N PHE A 131 -2.97 1.51 -18.17
CA PHE A 131 -4.11 0.62 -18.40
C PHE A 131 -4.46 0.41 -19.89
N ARG A 132 -3.75 1.09 -20.80
CA ARG A 132 -3.91 1.02 -22.26
C ARG A 132 -5.35 1.17 -22.75
N LYS A 133 -6.13 2.02 -22.08
CA LYS A 133 -7.50 2.32 -22.48
C LYS A 133 -7.51 3.21 -23.71
N SER A 134 -8.54 3.04 -24.55
CA SER A 134 -8.80 3.92 -25.69
C SER A 134 -9.40 5.25 -25.24
N TRP A 135 -9.37 6.29 -26.09
CA TRP A 135 -9.94 7.60 -25.76
C TRP A 135 -11.43 7.52 -25.36
N ARG A 136 -12.20 6.61 -25.98
CA ARG A 136 -13.62 6.38 -25.65
C ARG A 136 -13.79 5.78 -24.26
N GLN A 137 -12.93 4.81 -23.90
CA GLN A 137 -12.92 4.23 -22.57
C GLN A 137 -12.47 5.27 -21.53
N THR A 138 -11.46 6.08 -21.84
CA THR A 138 -11.01 7.17 -20.97
C THR A 138 -12.10 8.21 -20.76
N LEU A 139 -12.84 8.58 -21.81
CA LEU A 139 -13.99 9.47 -21.72
C LEU A 139 -15.02 8.93 -20.72
N LEU A 140 -15.45 7.68 -20.91
CA LEU A 140 -16.44 7.03 -20.06
C LEU A 140 -15.93 6.91 -18.61
N MET A 141 -14.70 6.45 -18.41
CA MET A 141 -14.14 6.26 -17.07
C MET A 141 -13.92 7.60 -16.35
N ALA A 142 -13.53 8.66 -17.05
CA ALA A 142 -13.37 10.00 -16.45
C ALA A 142 -14.73 10.59 -16.06
N PHE A 143 -15.75 10.39 -16.91
CA PHE A 143 -17.13 10.73 -16.58
C PHE A 143 -17.62 9.95 -15.36
N CYS A 144 -17.42 8.64 -15.32
CA CYS A 144 -17.80 7.81 -14.17
C CYS A 144 -17.06 8.20 -12.89
N LEU A 145 -15.78 8.58 -12.98
CA LEU A 145 -15.01 9.07 -11.83
C LEU A 145 -15.59 10.39 -11.31
N SER A 146 -15.90 11.33 -12.21
CA SER A 146 -16.53 12.58 -11.80
C SER A 146 -17.91 12.35 -11.21
N LEU A 147 -18.71 11.48 -11.84
CA LEU A 147 -20.04 11.13 -11.35
C LEU A 147 -19.98 10.47 -9.97
N PHE A 148 -18.98 9.62 -9.73
CA PHE A 148 -18.73 9.04 -8.41
C PHE A 148 -18.57 10.14 -7.35
N PHE A 149 -17.71 11.14 -7.59
CA PHE A 149 -17.52 12.24 -6.64
C PHE A 149 -18.79 13.06 -6.41
N GLU A 150 -19.49 13.44 -7.48
CA GLU A 150 -20.72 14.21 -7.40
C GLU A 150 -21.83 13.44 -6.66
N LEU A 151 -21.95 12.12 -6.89
CA LEU A 151 -22.90 11.27 -6.18
C LEU A 151 -22.54 11.09 -4.71
N THR A 152 -21.25 10.97 -4.38
CA THR A 152 -20.78 10.96 -2.99
C THR A 152 -21.26 12.21 -2.26
N GLN A 153 -21.00 13.39 -2.82
CA GLN A 153 -21.42 14.66 -2.20
C GLN A 153 -22.95 14.82 -2.17
N LEU A 154 -23.64 14.51 -3.26
CA LEU A 154 -25.11 14.60 -3.36
C LEU A 154 -25.80 13.72 -2.32
N SER A 155 -25.22 12.56 -2.03
CA SER A 155 -25.72 11.66 -1.00
C SER A 155 -25.58 12.21 0.43
N GLY A 156 -24.90 13.35 0.61
CA GLY A 156 -24.52 13.87 1.92
C GLY A 156 -23.48 12.96 2.59
N ASP A 157 -22.57 12.43 1.77
CA ASP A 157 -21.60 11.39 2.08
C ASP A 157 -22.25 10.18 2.77
N TYR A 158 -23.07 9.48 2.00
CA TYR A 158 -23.71 8.22 2.37
C TYR A 158 -24.64 8.32 3.59
N GLY A 159 -25.30 9.47 3.75
CA GLY A 159 -26.28 9.70 4.81
C GLY A 159 -25.69 10.14 6.15
N PHE A 160 -24.38 10.43 6.21
CA PHE A 160 -23.78 11.03 7.41
C PHE A 160 -24.35 12.44 7.67
N TYR A 161 -24.59 13.21 6.61
CA TYR A 161 -25.21 14.52 6.71
C TYR A 161 -26.71 14.49 6.38
N PRO A 162 -27.54 15.36 7.02
CA PRO A 162 -28.97 15.43 6.75
C PRO A 162 -29.30 15.95 5.34
N ARG A 163 -28.33 16.57 4.67
CA ARG A 163 -28.40 17.09 3.30
C ARG A 163 -27.00 17.22 2.71
N PRO A 164 -26.85 17.29 1.37
CA PRO A 164 -25.56 17.60 0.75
C PRO A 164 -25.06 18.97 1.20
N TYR A 165 -23.78 19.03 1.57
CA TYR A 165 -23.09 20.23 2.01
C TYR A 165 -22.35 20.96 0.87
N ARG A 166 -22.07 20.24 -0.23
CA ARG A 166 -21.69 20.78 -1.54
C ARG A 166 -22.79 20.50 -2.54
N LEU A 167 -23.00 21.41 -3.50
CA LEU A 167 -23.99 21.19 -4.55
C LEU A 167 -23.47 20.13 -5.53
N PHE A 168 -24.35 19.28 -6.03
CA PHE A 168 -24.07 18.47 -7.21
C PHE A 168 -24.00 19.39 -8.44
N ASP A 169 -22.92 19.36 -9.21
CA ASP A 169 -22.77 20.24 -10.37
C ASP A 169 -22.51 19.46 -11.67
N VAL A 170 -23.40 19.61 -12.66
CA VAL A 170 -23.21 19.03 -14.00
C VAL A 170 -21.99 19.63 -14.70
N ASP A 171 -21.61 20.87 -14.38
CA ASP A 171 -20.40 21.46 -14.94
C ASP A 171 -19.13 20.77 -14.42
N ASP A 172 -19.13 20.28 -13.19
CA ASP A 172 -17.99 19.53 -12.64
C ASP A 172 -17.82 18.20 -13.39
N LEU A 173 -18.91 17.54 -13.77
CA LEU A 173 -18.87 16.37 -14.68
C LEU A 173 -18.19 16.73 -16.00
N LEU A 174 -18.55 17.86 -16.61
CA LEU A 174 -17.97 18.29 -17.89
C LEU A 174 -16.49 18.63 -17.76
N LEU A 175 -16.10 19.40 -16.74
CA LEU A 175 -14.73 19.86 -16.53
C LEU A 175 -13.80 18.71 -16.17
N ASN A 176 -14.20 17.83 -15.25
CA ASN A 176 -13.42 16.65 -14.86
C ASN A 176 -13.30 15.64 -16.01
N THR A 177 -14.36 15.44 -16.79
CA THR A 177 -14.30 14.60 -17.99
C THR A 177 -13.33 15.19 -19.03
N THR A 178 -13.37 16.51 -19.21
CA THR A 178 -12.45 17.24 -20.10
C THR A 178 -11.01 17.08 -19.66
N GLY A 179 -10.72 17.22 -18.36
CA GLY A 179 -9.38 16.99 -17.81
C GLY A 179 -8.86 15.57 -18.07
N GLY A 180 -9.70 14.55 -17.88
CA GLY A 180 -9.36 13.16 -18.23
C GLY A 180 -9.03 12.99 -19.72
N ILE A 181 -9.77 13.64 -20.62
CA ILE A 181 -9.48 13.60 -22.06
C ILE A 181 -8.20 14.36 -22.40
N VAL A 182 -7.99 15.55 -21.82
CA VAL A 182 -6.75 16.32 -22.00
C VAL A 182 -5.55 15.48 -21.55
N GLY A 183 -5.62 14.85 -20.38
CA GLY A 183 -4.57 13.95 -19.89
C GLY A 183 -4.30 12.78 -20.82
N PHE A 184 -5.35 12.16 -21.39
CA PHE A 184 -5.19 11.12 -22.40
C PHE A 184 -4.38 11.60 -23.60
N TRP A 185 -4.69 12.79 -24.13
CA TRP A 185 -4.01 13.32 -25.31
C TRP A 185 -2.58 13.76 -25.02
N LEU A 186 -2.35 14.46 -23.91
CA LEU A 186 -1.01 14.87 -23.44
C LEU A 186 -0.07 13.69 -23.28
N THR A 187 -0.60 12.54 -22.86
CA THR A 187 0.18 11.29 -22.74
C THR A 187 0.80 10.86 -24.06
N GLY A 188 0.21 11.22 -25.21
CA GLY A 188 0.78 10.91 -26.52
C GLY A 188 2.20 11.48 -26.70
N TRP A 189 2.52 12.61 -26.07
CA TRP A 189 3.84 13.23 -26.13
C TRP A 189 4.84 12.57 -25.17
N VAL A 190 4.35 11.97 -24.08
CA VAL A 190 5.19 11.34 -23.04
C VAL A 190 5.38 9.84 -23.30
N LEU A 191 4.45 9.19 -24.00
CA LEU A 191 4.45 7.75 -24.25
C LEU A 191 5.76 7.22 -24.84
N PRO A 192 6.45 7.91 -25.78
CA PRO A 192 7.75 7.45 -26.29
C PRO A 192 8.88 7.44 -25.25
N LEU A 193 8.74 8.19 -24.16
CA LEU A 193 9.70 8.23 -23.05
C LEU A 193 9.47 7.11 -22.03
N LEU A 194 8.31 6.45 -22.08
CA LEU A 194 7.93 5.40 -21.13
C LEU A 194 8.48 4.04 -21.57
N PRO A 195 8.77 3.11 -20.62
CA PRO A 195 9.29 1.80 -20.97
C PRO A 195 8.28 1.01 -21.82
N THR A 196 8.72 0.50 -22.97
CA THR A 196 7.89 -0.33 -23.87
C THR A 196 7.54 -1.66 -23.22
N SER A 197 6.34 -2.14 -23.54
CA SER A 197 5.77 -3.33 -22.91
C SER A 197 6.50 -4.62 -23.25
N GLU A 198 7.07 -4.72 -24.45
CA GLU A 198 7.89 -5.87 -24.88
C GLU A 198 9.18 -5.96 -24.05
N HIS A 199 9.87 -4.83 -23.85
CA HIS A 199 11.06 -4.75 -22.99
C HIS A 199 10.72 -5.06 -21.53
N ILE A 200 9.53 -4.66 -21.06
CA ILE A 200 9.06 -5.04 -19.72
C ILE A 200 8.83 -6.55 -19.65
N THR A 201 8.12 -7.15 -20.60
CA THR A 201 7.81 -8.60 -20.59
C THR A 201 9.06 -9.47 -20.68
N GLU A 202 10.02 -9.13 -21.55
CA GLU A 202 11.28 -9.85 -21.67
C GLU A 202 12.10 -9.78 -20.37
N ARG A 203 12.22 -8.58 -19.78
CA ARG A 203 12.87 -8.42 -18.47
C ARG A 203 12.12 -9.18 -17.37
N LEU A 204 10.80 -9.25 -17.42
CA LEU A 204 10.00 -10.00 -16.44
C LEU A 204 10.24 -11.50 -16.53
N GLN A 205 10.46 -12.07 -17.72
CA GLN A 205 10.82 -13.48 -17.86
C GLN A 205 12.21 -13.80 -17.28
N ILE A 206 13.17 -12.88 -17.44
CA ILE A 206 14.50 -13.03 -16.83
C ILE A 206 14.41 -12.86 -15.31
N GLN A 207 13.66 -11.85 -14.86
CA GLN A 207 13.47 -11.55 -13.43
C GLN A 207 12.60 -12.58 -12.72
N SER A 208 11.70 -13.28 -13.41
CA SER A 208 10.89 -14.34 -12.79
C SER A 208 11.78 -15.49 -12.29
N ARG A 209 12.95 -15.70 -12.92
CA ARG A 209 13.93 -16.70 -12.50
C ARG A 209 14.85 -16.21 -11.38
N GLN A 210 14.99 -14.90 -11.20
CA GLN A 210 15.82 -14.30 -10.16
C GLN A 210 14.99 -13.96 -8.92
N VAL A 211 15.55 -14.17 -7.74
CA VAL A 211 14.85 -13.80 -6.50
C VAL A 211 15.09 -12.32 -6.20
N SER A 212 14.05 -11.48 -6.35
CA SER A 212 14.14 -10.06 -6.04
C SER A 212 13.88 -9.79 -4.55
N THR A 213 14.40 -8.66 -4.04
CA THR A 213 14.15 -8.19 -2.67
C THR A 213 12.64 -8.03 -2.38
N PHE A 214 11.85 -7.66 -3.39
CA PHE A 214 10.39 -7.59 -3.25
C PHE A 214 9.77 -8.97 -2.95
N ARG A 215 10.30 -10.06 -3.53
CA ARG A 215 9.83 -11.43 -3.22
C ARG A 215 10.14 -11.82 -1.79
N HIS A 216 11.35 -11.52 -1.32
CA HIS A 216 11.74 -11.75 0.08
C HIS A 216 10.83 -11.00 1.05
N ALA A 217 10.65 -9.69 0.83
CA ALA A 217 9.81 -8.85 1.66
C ALA A 217 8.35 -9.31 1.64
N THR A 218 7.82 -9.67 0.46
CA THR A 218 6.43 -10.14 0.31
C THR A 218 6.21 -11.47 1.00
N ALA A 219 7.12 -12.44 0.84
CA ALA A 219 7.05 -13.72 1.55
C ALA A 219 7.03 -13.51 3.07
N LEU A 220 7.95 -12.66 3.57
CA LEU A 220 8.03 -12.33 4.99
C LEU A 220 6.75 -11.66 5.50
N VAL A 221 6.22 -10.66 4.79
CA VAL A 221 4.98 -9.97 5.17
C VAL A 221 3.81 -10.94 5.22
N VAL A 222 3.66 -11.81 4.22
CA VAL A 222 2.59 -12.81 4.20
C VAL A 222 2.74 -13.83 5.34
N ASP A 223 3.96 -14.29 5.62
CA ASP A 223 4.24 -15.20 6.73
C ASP A 223 3.94 -14.53 8.08
N LEU A 224 4.32 -13.26 8.28
CA LEU A 224 4.04 -12.49 9.49
C LEU A 224 2.52 -12.25 9.68
N ILE A 225 1.79 -11.93 8.62
CA ILE A 225 0.33 -11.79 8.67
C ILE A 225 -0.32 -13.13 9.01
N SER A 226 0.12 -14.22 8.38
CA SER A 226 -0.40 -15.56 8.64
C SER A 226 -0.14 -15.99 10.08
N LEU A 227 1.07 -15.73 10.58
CA LEU A 227 1.47 -15.99 11.95
C LEU A 227 0.63 -15.17 12.94
N ALA A 228 0.47 -13.86 12.69
CA ALA A 228 -0.34 -12.97 13.52
C ALA A 228 -1.81 -13.42 13.56
N MET A 229 -2.39 -13.77 12.41
CA MET A 229 -3.77 -14.22 12.31
C MET A 229 -4.01 -15.53 13.08
N VAL A 230 -3.13 -16.53 12.92
CA VAL A 230 -3.22 -17.79 13.67
C VAL A 230 -3.00 -17.57 15.16
N ASN A 231 -1.98 -16.79 15.54
CA ASN A 231 -1.69 -16.48 16.93
C ASN A 231 -2.87 -15.76 17.61
N SER A 232 -3.41 -14.70 16.98
CA SER A 232 -4.58 -13.98 17.50
C SER A 232 -5.81 -14.89 17.59
N GLY A 233 -6.06 -15.74 16.60
CA GLY A 233 -7.17 -16.70 16.65
C GLY A 233 -7.05 -17.69 17.81
N LEU A 234 -5.84 -18.22 18.06
CA LEU A 234 -5.56 -19.12 19.18
C LEU A 234 -5.67 -18.41 20.54
N LEU A 235 -5.22 -17.16 20.65
CA LEU A 235 -5.39 -16.36 21.87
C LEU A 235 -6.87 -16.07 22.17
N ILE A 236 -7.65 -15.73 21.15
CA ILE A 236 -9.11 -15.55 21.28
C ILE A 236 -9.74 -16.87 21.74
N PHE A 237 -9.40 -17.99 21.11
CA PHE A 237 -9.89 -19.31 21.52
C PHE A 237 -9.52 -19.65 22.97
N ALA A 238 -8.27 -19.42 23.38
CA ALA A 238 -7.82 -19.64 24.74
C ALA A 238 -8.59 -18.79 25.75
N SER A 239 -8.88 -17.52 25.41
CA SER A 239 -9.67 -16.63 26.24
C SER A 239 -11.12 -17.11 26.40
N LEU A 240 -11.72 -17.63 25.31
CA LEU A 240 -13.07 -18.20 25.32
C LEU A 240 -13.12 -19.52 26.11
N ALA A 241 -12.04 -20.30 26.07
CA ALA A 241 -11.85 -21.51 26.87
C ALA A 241 -11.52 -21.23 28.35
N ARG A 242 -11.51 -19.95 28.77
CA ARG A 242 -11.21 -19.49 30.14
C ARG A 242 -9.80 -19.84 30.62
N LEU A 243 -8.85 -19.96 29.69
CA LEU A 243 -7.43 -20.07 30.01
C LEU A 243 -6.87 -18.70 30.37
N THR A 244 -5.90 -18.66 31.28
CA THR A 244 -5.18 -17.42 31.63
C THR A 244 -4.23 -17.04 30.50
N VAL A 245 -4.62 -16.05 29.69
CA VAL A 245 -3.93 -15.65 28.46
C VAL A 245 -2.44 -15.40 28.67
N GLU A 246 -2.05 -14.77 29.79
CA GLU A 246 -0.65 -14.49 30.12
C GLU A 246 0.22 -15.76 30.20
N SER A 247 -0.34 -16.85 30.75
CA SER A 247 0.39 -18.12 30.90
C SER A 247 0.53 -18.89 29.59
N VAL A 248 -0.43 -18.74 28.67
CA VAL A 248 -0.49 -19.50 27.42
C VAL A 248 0.01 -18.72 26.21
N ALA A 249 0.23 -17.40 26.32
CA ALA A 249 0.57 -16.56 25.18
C ALA A 249 1.88 -16.98 24.48
N GLN A 250 2.94 -17.25 25.25
CA GLN A 250 4.23 -17.67 24.70
C GLN A 250 4.21 -19.09 24.13
N PRO A 251 3.61 -20.09 24.80
CA PRO A 251 3.38 -21.41 24.20
C PRO A 251 2.55 -21.35 22.90
N ILE A 252 1.50 -20.54 22.87
CA ILE A 252 0.66 -20.34 21.67
C ILE A 252 1.47 -19.70 20.54
N ALA A 253 2.30 -18.70 20.83
CA ALA A 253 3.16 -18.07 19.83
C ALA A 253 4.17 -19.07 19.25
N LEU A 254 4.80 -19.91 20.08
CA LEU A 254 5.69 -20.98 19.63
C LEU A 254 4.94 -22.00 18.77
N PHE A 255 3.75 -22.42 19.20
CA PHE A 255 2.92 -23.36 18.47
C PHE A 255 2.49 -22.80 17.09
N ALA A 256 2.08 -21.53 17.04
CA ALA A 256 1.74 -20.84 15.80
C ALA A 256 2.94 -20.75 14.86
N LEU A 257 4.14 -20.44 15.38
CA LEU A 257 5.38 -20.41 14.61
C LEU A 257 5.72 -21.78 14.01
N ILE A 258 5.57 -22.84 14.81
CA ILE A 258 5.77 -24.21 14.34
C ILE A 258 4.76 -24.54 13.23
N LEU A 259 3.47 -24.27 13.45
CA LEU A 259 2.40 -24.61 12.52
C LEU A 259 2.50 -23.86 11.19
N VAL A 260 2.80 -22.55 11.22
CA VAL A 260 2.70 -21.67 10.05
C VAL A 260 4.01 -21.60 9.26
N ILE A 261 5.16 -21.68 9.94
CA ILE A 261 6.46 -21.45 9.32
C ILE A 261 7.31 -22.74 9.33
N LEU A 262 7.61 -23.29 10.50
CA LEU A 262 8.61 -24.35 10.61
C LEU A 262 8.12 -25.66 9.96
N LEU A 263 6.90 -26.11 10.27
CA LEU A 263 6.36 -27.37 9.74
C LEU A 263 6.16 -27.30 8.21
N PRO A 264 5.54 -26.26 7.62
CA PRO A 264 5.46 -26.12 6.17
C PRO A 264 6.82 -26.09 5.48
N GLN A 265 7.79 -25.36 6.06
CA GLN A 265 9.13 -25.27 5.50
C GLN A 265 9.89 -26.61 5.58
N LEU A 266 9.60 -27.45 6.57
CA LEU A 266 10.17 -28.80 6.67
C LEU A 266 9.56 -29.76 5.65
N ALA A 267 8.23 -29.72 5.51
CA ALA A 267 7.47 -30.65 4.68
C ALA A 267 7.56 -30.33 3.19
N TRP A 268 7.57 -29.05 2.83
CA TRP A 268 7.48 -28.58 1.45
C TRP A 268 8.67 -27.73 1.00
N HIS A 269 9.64 -27.44 1.89
CA HIS A 269 10.73 -26.50 1.65
C HIS A 269 10.24 -25.08 1.36
N GLN A 270 9.00 -24.77 1.75
CA GLN A 270 8.30 -23.51 1.49
C GLN A 270 7.39 -23.15 2.67
N THR A 271 7.36 -21.88 3.04
CA THR A 271 6.30 -21.31 3.89
C THR A 271 5.09 -20.91 3.02
N LEU A 272 3.98 -20.51 3.65
CA LEU A 272 2.81 -20.02 2.93
C LEU A 272 3.14 -18.77 2.10
N GLY A 273 3.89 -17.83 2.66
CA GLY A 273 4.40 -16.65 1.97
C GLY A 273 5.32 -17.02 0.82
N MET A 274 6.27 -17.93 1.02
CA MET A 274 7.16 -18.40 -0.05
C MET A 274 6.38 -19.05 -1.20
N ARG A 275 5.38 -19.88 -0.90
CA ARG A 275 4.54 -20.53 -1.92
C ARG A 275 3.79 -19.49 -2.75
N LEU A 276 3.25 -18.47 -2.09
CA LEU A 276 2.52 -17.40 -2.76
C LEU A 276 3.40 -16.61 -3.73
N VAL A 277 4.69 -16.45 -3.41
CA VAL A 277 5.65 -15.77 -4.31
C VAL A 277 6.54 -16.71 -5.13
N HIS A 278 6.19 -17.99 -5.24
CA HIS A 278 6.94 -19.00 -5.99
C HIS A 278 8.42 -19.07 -5.59
N LEU A 279 8.69 -19.18 -4.30
CA LEU A 279 10.02 -19.37 -3.72
C LEU A 279 10.15 -20.74 -3.06
N LYS A 280 11.34 -21.33 -3.13
CA LYS A 280 11.69 -22.57 -2.44
C LYS A 280 13.08 -22.46 -1.82
N VAL A 281 13.26 -23.13 -0.69
CA VAL A 281 14.56 -23.25 -0.02
C VAL A 281 15.35 -24.38 -0.67
N THR A 282 16.49 -24.04 -1.27
CA THR A 282 17.42 -24.98 -1.90
C THR A 282 18.82 -24.84 -1.30
N THR A 283 19.70 -25.79 -1.59
CA THR A 283 21.13 -25.66 -1.28
C THR A 283 21.79 -24.66 -2.23
N VAL A 284 23.01 -24.22 -1.92
CA VAL A 284 23.80 -23.38 -2.83
C VAL A 284 24.00 -24.05 -4.21
N GLY A 285 23.98 -25.38 -4.27
CA GLY A 285 24.06 -26.17 -5.51
C GLY A 285 22.74 -26.31 -6.29
N GLY A 286 21.63 -25.77 -5.78
CA GLY A 286 20.31 -25.82 -6.44
C GLY A 286 19.50 -27.10 -6.13
N GLU A 287 20.02 -27.99 -5.30
CA GLU A 287 19.31 -29.19 -4.85
C GLU A 287 18.34 -28.86 -3.70
N LEU A 288 17.43 -29.79 -3.39
CA LEU A 288 16.56 -29.65 -2.22
C LEU A 288 17.39 -29.58 -0.94
N ALA A 289 17.08 -28.60 -0.08
CA ALA A 289 17.81 -28.44 1.17
C ALA A 289 17.58 -29.65 2.09
N PRO A 290 18.66 -30.27 2.64
CA PRO A 290 18.52 -31.35 3.60
C PRO A 290 17.95 -30.80 4.92
N THR A 291 17.27 -31.67 5.68
CA THR A 291 16.63 -31.34 6.97
C THR A 291 17.57 -30.61 7.91
N LYS A 292 18.84 -31.03 7.99
CA LYS A 292 19.87 -30.40 8.83
C LYS A 292 20.09 -28.92 8.44
N ALA A 293 20.15 -28.62 7.15
CA ALA A 293 20.34 -27.25 6.66
C ALA A 293 19.13 -26.37 6.97
N ILE A 294 17.91 -26.92 6.84
CA ILE A 294 16.66 -26.23 7.20
C ILE A 294 16.62 -25.92 8.70
N ILE A 295 16.97 -26.87 9.56
CA ILE A 295 17.02 -26.67 11.02
C ILE A 295 18.07 -25.61 11.38
N THR A 296 19.27 -25.66 10.78
CA THR A 296 20.29 -24.62 10.99
C THR A 296 19.79 -23.25 10.53
N ARG A 297 19.05 -23.17 9.41
CA ARG A 297 18.42 -21.94 8.96
C ARG A 297 17.42 -21.40 9.99
N TRP A 298 16.64 -22.26 10.65
CA TRP A 298 15.70 -21.83 11.69
C TRP A 298 16.38 -21.31 12.94
N LEU A 299 17.36 -22.05 13.44
CA LEU A 299 18.08 -21.70 14.67
C LEU A 299 18.79 -20.35 14.58
N ILE A 300 19.14 -19.92 13.38
CA ILE A 300 19.78 -18.62 13.13
C ILE A 300 18.73 -17.61 12.68
N GLY A 301 17.98 -17.91 11.61
CA GLY A 301 17.06 -16.97 10.96
C GLY A 301 15.78 -16.65 11.74
N TYR A 302 15.24 -17.62 12.48
CA TYR A 302 14.05 -17.45 13.31
C TYR A 302 14.37 -17.41 14.81
N SER A 303 15.66 -17.28 15.16
CA SER A 303 16.13 -17.26 16.54
C SER A 303 15.48 -16.13 17.36
N MET A 304 15.22 -14.99 16.70
CA MET A 304 14.51 -13.83 17.24
C MET A 304 13.08 -14.16 17.69
N PHE A 305 12.46 -15.22 17.16
CA PHE A 305 11.11 -15.63 17.52
C PHE A 305 11.11 -16.89 18.40
N ILE A 306 11.95 -17.87 18.07
CA ILE A 306 12.03 -19.14 18.79
C ILE A 306 12.51 -18.92 20.23
N LEU A 307 13.62 -18.19 20.42
CA LEU A 307 14.24 -18.09 21.73
C LEU A 307 13.39 -17.30 22.74
N PRO A 308 12.80 -16.13 22.38
CA PRO A 308 11.86 -15.47 23.28
C PRO A 308 10.61 -16.29 23.58
N ALA A 309 10.07 -17.02 22.61
CA ALA A 309 8.89 -17.85 22.87
C ALA A 309 9.20 -19.02 23.82
N VAL A 310 10.37 -19.66 23.68
CA VAL A 310 10.83 -20.73 24.58
C VAL A 310 11.13 -20.20 25.98
N ILE A 311 11.94 -19.14 26.09
CA ILE A 311 12.31 -18.59 27.40
C ILE A 311 11.09 -17.96 28.08
N GLY A 312 10.21 -17.30 27.33
CA GLY A 312 8.94 -16.78 27.83
C GLY A 312 8.02 -17.90 28.34
N SER A 313 8.00 -19.07 27.66
CA SER A 313 7.24 -20.24 28.14
C SER A 313 7.82 -20.81 29.45
N ILE A 314 9.14 -20.82 29.61
CA ILE A 314 9.81 -21.23 30.86
C ILE A 314 9.51 -20.21 31.98
N ALA A 315 9.65 -18.92 31.66
CA ALA A 315 9.42 -17.82 32.59
C ALA A 315 7.97 -17.74 33.09
N ALA A 316 7.00 -18.18 32.28
CA ALA A 316 5.59 -18.24 32.67
C ALA A 316 5.27 -19.22 33.81
N VAL A 317 6.19 -20.16 34.12
CA VAL A 317 6.04 -21.17 35.19
C VAL A 317 6.92 -20.86 36.41
N ILE A 318 7.80 -19.86 36.29
CA ILE A 318 8.72 -19.43 37.36
C ILE A 318 8.08 -18.30 38.15
N ASP A 319 8.30 -18.27 39.46
CA ASP A 319 7.88 -17.16 40.32
C ASP A 319 8.53 -15.84 39.87
N HIS A 320 7.69 -14.84 39.58
CA HIS A 320 8.10 -13.51 39.12
C HIS A 320 8.98 -12.76 40.13
N THR A 321 8.95 -13.13 41.41
CA THR A 321 9.81 -12.54 42.44
C THR A 321 11.20 -13.16 42.51
N SER A 322 11.43 -14.28 41.82
CA SER A 322 12.69 -14.99 41.86
C SER A 322 13.82 -14.22 41.15
N ILE A 323 15.05 -14.37 41.67
CA ILE A 323 16.26 -13.84 41.01
C ILE A 323 16.44 -14.45 39.61
N LEU A 324 16.02 -15.71 39.43
CA LEU A 324 16.09 -16.42 38.16
C LEU A 324 15.22 -15.74 37.09
N TYR A 325 14.00 -15.31 37.44
CA TYR A 325 13.13 -14.56 36.51
C TYR A 325 13.79 -13.26 36.04
N SER A 326 14.42 -12.52 36.96
CA SER A 326 15.14 -11.28 36.64
C SER A 326 16.36 -11.54 35.73
N ILE A 327 17.12 -12.60 35.99
CA ILE A 327 18.26 -13.01 35.16
C ILE A 327 17.80 -13.39 33.76
N LEU A 328 16.73 -14.21 33.63
CA LEU A 328 16.16 -14.59 32.34
C LEU A 328 15.71 -13.36 31.55
N GLY A 329 15.03 -12.41 32.19
CA GLY A 329 14.63 -11.15 31.56
C GLY A 329 15.82 -10.33 31.04
N ALA A 330 16.88 -10.18 31.84
CA ALA A 330 18.09 -9.46 31.44
C ALA A 330 18.83 -10.14 30.28
N VAL A 331 18.98 -11.47 30.34
CA VAL A 331 19.59 -12.27 29.27
C VAL A 331 18.78 -12.15 27.99
N MET A 332 17.45 -12.21 28.08
CA MET A 332 16.57 -12.03 26.93
C MET A 332 16.69 -10.65 26.29
N PHE A 333 16.74 -9.60 27.11
CA PHE A 333 16.90 -8.24 26.62
C PHE A 333 18.23 -8.07 25.85
N ILE A 334 19.34 -8.53 26.44
CA ILE A 334 20.66 -8.50 25.81
C ILE A 334 20.66 -9.31 24.51
N TYR A 335 20.08 -10.52 24.53
CA TYR A 335 19.97 -11.38 23.36
C TYR A 335 19.21 -10.70 22.22
N VAL A 336 18.01 -10.17 22.49
CA VAL A 336 17.19 -9.50 21.47
C VAL A 336 17.91 -8.28 20.92
N ALA A 337 18.56 -7.48 21.77
CA ALA A 337 19.36 -6.34 21.33
C ALA A 337 20.51 -6.75 20.39
N ILE A 338 21.26 -7.80 20.74
CA ILE A 338 22.35 -8.32 19.89
C ILE A 338 21.78 -8.83 18.56
N VAL A 339 20.71 -9.61 18.59
CA VAL A 339 20.07 -10.15 17.37
C VAL A 339 19.60 -9.02 16.46
N ILE A 340 18.92 -8.00 17.01
CA ILE A 340 18.49 -6.82 16.23
C ILE A 340 19.67 -6.12 15.59
N ILE A 341 20.77 -5.90 16.32
CA ILE A 341 21.97 -5.25 15.79
C ILE A 341 22.58 -6.11 14.68
N VAL A 342 22.78 -7.40 14.90
CA VAL A 342 23.40 -8.31 13.93
C VAL A 342 22.56 -8.42 12.66
N PHE A 343 21.25 -8.68 12.77
CA PHE A 343 20.36 -8.74 11.62
C PHE A 343 20.18 -7.38 10.95
N GLY A 344 20.14 -6.30 11.72
CA GLY A 344 20.07 -4.94 11.18
C GLY A 344 21.29 -4.62 10.32
N LEU A 345 22.50 -4.91 10.81
CA LEU A 345 23.74 -4.74 10.06
C LEU A 345 23.77 -5.64 8.82
N ASP A 346 23.37 -6.91 8.94
CA ASP A 346 23.32 -7.86 7.83
C ASP A 346 22.39 -7.38 6.70
N LEU A 347 21.21 -6.89 7.07
CA LEU A 347 20.23 -6.33 6.15
C LEU A 347 20.70 -5.00 5.53
N MET A 348 21.42 -4.16 6.29
CA MET A 348 22.05 -2.96 5.73
C MET A 348 23.13 -3.33 4.70
N ILE A 349 23.94 -4.36 4.97
CA ILE A 349 24.95 -4.84 4.00
C ILE A 349 24.26 -5.35 2.73
N ASP A 350 23.18 -6.13 2.86
CA ASP A 350 22.39 -6.60 1.71
C ASP A 350 21.81 -5.43 0.88
N LEU A 351 21.31 -4.39 1.55
CA LEU A 351 20.78 -3.19 0.90
C LEU A 351 21.81 -2.48 0.02
N PHE A 352 23.07 -2.42 0.46
CA PHE A 352 24.18 -1.81 -0.30
C PHE A 352 24.89 -2.78 -1.25
N ARG A 353 24.76 -4.10 -1.03
CA ARG A 353 25.35 -5.16 -1.87
C ARG A 353 24.32 -6.28 -2.10
N PRO A 354 23.47 -6.17 -3.14
CA PRO A 354 22.38 -7.13 -3.41
C PRO A 354 22.81 -8.57 -3.74
N SER A 355 24.11 -8.84 -3.82
CA SER A 355 24.70 -10.18 -3.96
C SER A 355 25.10 -10.79 -2.61
N HIS A 356 24.87 -10.09 -1.50
CA HIS A 356 25.19 -10.54 -0.16
C HIS A 356 24.21 -11.65 0.25
N ALA A 357 24.76 -12.76 0.74
CA ALA A 357 23.94 -13.80 1.34
C ALA A 357 23.76 -13.46 2.81
N LEU A 358 22.51 -13.38 3.26
CA LEU A 358 22.18 -13.12 4.66
C LEU A 358 22.87 -14.16 5.57
N LEU A 359 23.19 -13.78 6.81
CA LEU A 359 23.96 -14.60 7.76
C LEU A 359 23.40 -16.01 7.89
N PHE A 360 22.07 -16.13 8.03
CA PHE A 360 21.42 -17.43 8.12
C PHE A 360 21.52 -18.25 6.84
N GLU A 361 21.55 -17.63 5.65
CA GLU A 361 21.76 -18.32 4.37
C GLU A 361 23.19 -18.85 4.26
N ARG A 362 24.15 -18.00 4.62
CA ARG A 362 25.58 -18.35 4.57
C ARG A 362 25.92 -19.51 5.51
N TRP A 363 25.40 -19.48 6.74
CA TRP A 363 25.71 -20.49 7.76
C TRP A 363 24.95 -21.80 7.54
N SER A 364 23.71 -21.73 7.05
CA SER A 364 22.93 -22.93 6.71
C SER A 364 23.30 -23.54 5.35
N LYS A 365 24.11 -22.84 4.53
CA LYS A 365 24.37 -23.20 3.12
C LYS A 365 23.08 -23.36 2.31
N THR A 366 22.07 -22.55 2.63
CA THR A 366 20.79 -22.51 1.91
C THR A 366 20.66 -21.21 1.12
N ARG A 367 19.81 -21.24 0.09
CA ARG A 367 19.41 -20.07 -0.68
C ARG A 367 17.94 -20.18 -1.05
N LEU A 368 17.30 -19.04 -1.27
CA LEU A 368 15.98 -19.00 -1.89
C LEU A 368 16.13 -19.01 -3.40
N GLN A 369 15.39 -19.90 -4.06
CA GLN A 369 15.34 -20.03 -5.51
C GLN A 369 13.90 -19.92 -6.00
N SER A 370 13.70 -19.38 -7.20
CA SER A 370 12.37 -19.32 -7.78
C SER A 370 11.90 -20.71 -8.19
N SER A 371 10.67 -21.05 -7.79
CA SER A 371 9.94 -22.23 -8.24
C SER A 371 8.92 -21.90 -9.35
N TYR A 372 8.97 -20.68 -9.92
CA TYR A 372 8.09 -20.28 -11.00
C TYR A 372 8.50 -21.02 -12.29
N ALA A 373 7.58 -21.77 -12.86
CA ALA A 373 7.77 -22.58 -14.06
C ALA A 373 7.43 -21.81 -15.34
#